data_AF-A0A9D8LQS9-F1
#
_entry.id   AF-A0A9D8LQS9-F1
#
_cell.length_a   1.000
_cell.length_b   1.000
_cell.length_c   1.000
_cell.angle_alpha   90.00
_cell.angle_beta   90.00
_cell.angle_gamma   90.00
#
_symmetry.space_group_name_H-M   'P 1'
#
loop_
_entity.id
_entity.type
_entity.pdbx_description
1 polymer ?
#
loop_
_entity_poly.entity_id
_entity_poly.type
_entity_poly.pdbx_seq_one_letter_code
_entity_poly.pdbx_strand_id
1 'polypeptide(L)'
;MSMMNDGAATAEDDARPTAADLARYARAYRLSTEHARMFPMWQAALAHALLLDHDGDHAHDDHGGLSGRQMAEGARSMARTFALLIAEAPARDEAELEQKIQIYEMMSFLPGEMERSRTASMVELAMHFDGVDLGIELRKARYDAGPGGVQ
;
A
#
# COMPACT_ATOMS: atom_id res chain seq x y z
N MET A 1 -24.66 19.24 -38.80
CA MET A 1 -23.96 20.40 -38.22
C MET A 1 -23.41 19.96 -36.87
N SER A 2 -22.11 19.64 -36.82
CA SER A 2 -21.41 19.34 -35.58
C SER A 2 -20.76 20.65 -35.13
N MET A 3 -21.15 21.17 -33.97
CA MET A 3 -20.42 22.27 -33.33
C MET A 3 -19.09 21.68 -32.88
N MET A 4 -18.07 21.85 -33.72
CA MET A 4 -16.69 21.68 -33.29
C MET A 4 -16.42 22.68 -32.17
N ASN A 5 -15.85 22.14 -31.11
CA ASN A 5 -15.55 22.82 -29.86
C ASN A 5 -14.39 23.80 -30.11
N ASP A 6 -14.70 24.99 -30.63
CA ASP A 6 -13.72 26.04 -31.00
C ASP A 6 -12.89 26.54 -29.81
N GLY A 7 -13.25 26.19 -28.57
CA GLY A 7 -12.46 26.52 -27.38
C GLY A 7 -11.22 25.64 -27.15
N ALA A 8 -11.07 24.52 -27.85
CA ALA A 8 -9.94 23.59 -27.68
C ALA A 8 -8.77 23.86 -28.65
N ALA A 9 -8.98 24.66 -29.69
CA ALA A 9 -7.98 24.89 -30.74
C ALA A 9 -6.94 25.97 -30.38
N THR A 10 -7.21 26.80 -29.37
CA THR A 10 -6.37 27.96 -29.02
C THR A 10 -5.79 27.91 -27.61
N ALA A 11 -6.05 26.85 -26.83
CA ALA A 11 -5.29 26.57 -25.63
C ALA A 11 -3.94 25.99 -26.05
N GLU A 12 -3.00 26.92 -26.24
CA GLU A 12 -1.58 26.82 -26.59
C GLU A 12 -0.94 25.43 -26.48
N ASP A 13 -0.26 25.03 -27.56
CA ASP A 13 0.48 23.77 -27.77
C ASP A 13 1.44 23.41 -26.61
N ASP A 14 1.94 24.42 -25.88
CA ASP A 14 2.82 24.27 -24.71
C ASP A 14 2.13 23.68 -23.46
N ALA A 15 0.80 23.65 -23.42
CA ALA A 15 0.03 23.03 -22.33
C ALA A 15 -0.17 21.51 -22.51
N ARG A 16 0.22 20.95 -23.66
CA ARG A 16 0.09 19.51 -23.92
C ARG A 16 1.24 18.73 -23.25
N PRO A 17 0.97 17.51 -22.75
CA PRO A 17 2.03 16.68 -22.19
C PRO A 17 3.15 16.44 -23.21
N THR A 18 4.39 16.59 -22.77
CA THR A 18 5.54 16.25 -23.60
C THR A 18 5.62 14.74 -23.80
N ALA A 19 6.40 14.28 -24.79
CA ALA A 19 6.67 12.85 -24.95
C ALA A 19 7.29 12.23 -23.67
N ALA A 20 8.07 12.99 -22.91
CA ALA A 20 8.65 12.53 -21.65
C ALA A 20 7.58 12.37 -20.55
N ASP A 21 6.59 13.28 -20.51
CA ASP A 21 5.45 13.17 -19.59
C ASP A 21 4.57 11.97 -19.94
N LEU A 22 4.23 11.80 -21.22
CA LEU A 22 3.48 10.62 -21.68
C LEU A 22 4.21 9.32 -21.35
N ALA A 23 5.53 9.27 -21.52
CA ALA A 23 6.34 8.11 -21.14
C ALA A 23 6.32 7.87 -19.62
N ARG A 24 6.31 8.94 -18.80
CA ARG A 24 6.18 8.85 -17.35
C ARG A 24 4.81 8.32 -16.94
N TYR A 25 3.74 8.83 -17.54
CA TYR A 25 2.37 8.37 -17.27
C TYR A 25 2.16 6.92 -17.70
N ALA A 26 2.71 6.51 -18.85
CA ALA A 26 2.65 5.12 -19.28
C ALA A 26 3.37 4.17 -18.31
N ARG A 27 4.49 4.59 -17.70
CA ARG A 27 5.16 3.83 -16.63
C ARG A 27 4.31 3.79 -15.36
N ALA A 28 3.76 4.93 -14.94
CA ALA A 28 2.92 5.02 -13.76
C ALA A 28 1.66 4.16 -13.88
N TYR A 29 0.97 4.21 -15.03
CA TYR A 29 -0.21 3.41 -15.32
C TYR A 29 0.08 1.90 -15.26
N ARG A 30 1.21 1.45 -15.83
CA ARG A 30 1.58 0.04 -15.71
C ARG A 30 1.81 -0.36 -14.26
N LEU A 31 2.56 0.45 -13.51
CA LEU A 31 2.81 0.20 -12.09
C LEU A 31 1.51 0.16 -11.29
N SER A 32 0.58 1.09 -11.48
CA SER A 32 -0.71 1.10 -10.76
C SER A 32 -1.61 -0.09 -11.08
N THR A 33 -1.27 -0.89 -12.10
CA THR A 33 -2.01 -2.12 -12.45
C THR A 33 -1.30 -3.40 -12.01
N GLU A 34 -0.07 -3.34 -11.49
CA GLU A 34 0.76 -4.51 -11.14
C GLU A 34 0.57 -4.98 -9.67
N HIS A 35 -0.68 -5.18 -9.22
CA HIS A 35 -0.99 -5.71 -7.87
C HIS A 35 -0.22 -7.00 -7.55
N ALA A 36 -0.22 -7.96 -8.47
CA ALA A 36 0.45 -9.24 -8.34
C ALA A 36 1.97 -9.12 -8.07
N ARG A 37 2.59 -8.01 -8.47
CA ARG A 37 4.01 -7.75 -8.20
C ARG A 37 4.22 -6.97 -6.90
N MET A 38 3.32 -6.03 -6.59
CA MET A 38 3.42 -5.21 -5.38
C MET A 38 3.21 -6.02 -4.11
N PHE A 39 2.32 -7.00 -4.12
CA PHE A 39 2.02 -7.80 -2.93
C PHE A 39 3.24 -8.58 -2.39
N PRO A 40 4.02 -9.30 -3.22
CA PRO A 40 5.30 -9.88 -2.78
C PRO A 40 6.33 -8.86 -2.29
N MET A 41 6.37 -7.65 -2.88
CA MET A 41 7.27 -6.58 -2.45
C MET A 41 6.88 -6.04 -1.06
N TRP A 42 5.57 -5.92 -0.81
CA TRP A 42 5.03 -5.61 0.52
C TRP A 42 5.45 -6.68 1.55
N GLN A 43 5.24 -7.96 1.24
CA GLN A 43 5.62 -9.08 2.12
C GLN A 43 7.11 -9.05 2.45
N ALA A 44 7.97 -8.86 1.45
CA ALA A 44 9.41 -8.78 1.63
C ALA A 44 9.82 -7.59 2.51
N ALA A 45 9.28 -6.40 2.25
CA ALA A 45 9.57 -5.22 3.05
C ALA A 45 9.15 -5.39 4.52
N LEU A 46 7.99 -5.98 4.76
CA LEU A 46 7.52 -6.25 6.11
C LEU A 46 8.36 -7.31 6.83
N ALA A 47 8.72 -8.39 6.14
CA ALA A 47 9.60 -9.42 6.69
C ALA A 47 10.99 -8.85 7.06
N HIS A 48 11.57 -8.02 6.18
CA HIS A 48 12.84 -7.34 6.47
C HIS A 48 12.72 -6.40 7.66
N ALA A 49 11.60 -5.68 7.81
CA ALA A 49 11.40 -4.83 8.98
C ALA A 49 11.46 -5.62 10.29
N LEU A 50 10.83 -6.80 10.33
CA LEU A 50 10.85 -7.67 11.52
C LEU A 50 12.25 -8.21 11.82
N LEU A 51 13.02 -8.58 10.78
CA LEU A 51 14.40 -9.04 10.93
C LEU A 51 15.32 -7.93 11.43
N LEU A 52 15.25 -6.74 10.84
CA LEU A 52 16.08 -5.59 11.21
C LEU A 52 15.76 -5.06 12.62
N ASP A 53 14.51 -5.18 13.05
CA ASP A 53 14.12 -4.80 14.42
C ASP A 53 14.80 -5.71 15.45
N HIS A 54 15.05 -6.97 15.10
CA HIS A 54 15.80 -7.92 15.93
C HIS A 54 17.28 -7.57 16.04
N ASP A 55 17.88 -6.97 14.99
CA ASP A 55 19.27 -6.50 15.00
C ASP A 55 19.49 -5.30 15.95
N GLY A 56 18.41 -4.66 16.39
CA GLY A 56 18.43 -3.66 17.45
C GLY A 56 19.30 -2.45 17.14
N ASP A 57 20.30 -2.19 17.98
CA ASP A 57 21.20 -1.03 17.85
C ASP A 57 22.47 -1.33 17.05
N HIS A 58 22.57 -2.49 16.41
CA HIS A 58 23.70 -2.77 15.54
C HIS A 58 23.73 -1.74 14.40
N ALA A 59 24.87 -1.09 14.21
CA ALA A 59 25.05 -0.06 13.19
C ALA A 59 25.38 -0.71 11.84
N HIS A 60 24.72 -0.25 10.78
CA HIS A 60 25.04 -0.62 9.40
C HIS A 60 25.94 0.46 8.78
N ASP A 61 27.25 0.30 8.93
CA ASP A 61 28.26 1.31 8.55
C ASP A 61 28.22 1.66 7.06
N ASP A 62 27.97 0.66 6.20
CA ASP A 62 27.81 0.85 4.74
C ASP A 62 26.53 1.63 4.37
N HIS A 63 25.66 1.91 5.34
CA HIS A 63 24.36 2.56 5.17
C HIS A 63 24.25 3.84 6.01
N GLY A 64 25.36 4.56 6.15
CA GLY A 64 25.39 5.84 6.85
C GLY A 64 25.33 5.71 8.38
N GLY A 65 25.66 4.54 8.92
CA GLY A 65 25.67 4.27 10.36
C GLY A 65 24.28 4.18 10.99
N LEU A 66 23.24 3.96 10.19
CA LEU A 66 21.88 3.74 10.70
C LEU A 66 21.84 2.44 11.52
N SER A 67 21.14 2.47 12.65
CA SER A 67 20.93 1.26 13.45
C SER A 67 19.91 0.32 12.81
N GLY A 68 19.93 -0.96 13.22
CA GLY A 68 18.90 -1.94 12.84
C GLY A 68 17.48 -1.42 13.05
N ARG A 69 17.20 -0.76 14.19
CA ARG A 69 15.91 -0.10 14.46
C ARG A 69 15.54 0.99 13.44
N GLN A 70 16.50 1.79 13.01
CA GLN A 70 16.26 2.84 12.00
C GLN A 70 16.04 2.22 10.62
N MET A 71 16.82 1.19 10.26
CA MET A 71 16.64 0.43 9.02
C MET A 71 15.30 -0.30 9.00
N ALA A 72 14.87 -0.87 10.13
CA ALA A 72 13.56 -1.48 10.30
C ALA A 72 12.44 -0.48 10.03
N GLU A 73 12.54 0.75 10.53
CA GLU A 73 11.55 1.79 10.25
C GLU A 73 11.53 2.21 8.77
N GLY A 74 12.69 2.21 8.11
CA GLY A 74 12.76 2.37 6.65
C GLY A 74 12.03 1.25 5.91
N ALA A 75 12.22 0.00 6.31
CA ALA A 75 11.51 -1.15 5.75
C ALA A 75 10.00 -1.10 6.03
N ARG A 76 9.56 -0.71 7.23
CA ARG A 76 8.13 -0.45 7.54
C ARG A 76 7.55 0.65 6.66
N SER A 77 8.30 1.72 6.44
CA SER A 77 7.87 2.83 5.57
C SER A 77 7.70 2.38 4.11
N MET A 78 8.56 1.49 3.60
CA MET A 78 8.36 0.86 2.30
C MET A 78 7.14 -0.07 2.28
N ALA A 79 6.96 -0.91 3.31
CA ALA A 79 5.77 -1.76 3.42
C ALA A 79 4.48 -0.93 3.41
N ARG A 80 4.41 0.15 4.19
CA ARG A 80 3.27 1.08 4.18
C ARG A 80 3.00 1.67 2.79
N THR A 81 4.05 2.02 2.05
CA THR A 81 3.93 2.55 0.69
C THR A 81 3.30 1.53 -0.25
N PHE A 82 3.78 0.29 -0.26
CA PHE A 82 3.16 -0.76 -1.08
C PHE A 82 1.73 -1.07 -0.65
N ALA A 83 1.45 -1.10 0.65
CA ALA A 83 0.09 -1.29 1.16
C ALA A 83 -0.87 -0.20 0.66
N LEU A 84 -0.44 1.06 0.64
CA LEU A 84 -1.24 2.16 0.10
C LEU A 84 -1.47 2.04 -1.41
N LEU A 85 -0.44 1.66 -2.17
CA LEU A 85 -0.57 1.45 -3.63
C LEU A 85 -1.53 0.31 -3.96
N ILE A 86 -1.47 -0.80 -3.20
CA ILE A 86 -2.40 -1.93 -3.36
C ILE A 86 -3.80 -1.51 -2.94
N ALA A 87 -3.95 -0.75 -1.85
CA ALA A 87 -5.24 -0.28 -1.38
C ALA A 87 -5.92 0.70 -2.37
N GLU A 88 -5.13 1.54 -3.05
CA GLU A 88 -5.62 2.59 -3.94
C GLU A 88 -6.40 2.05 -5.15
N ALA A 89 -5.91 0.99 -5.81
CA ALA A 89 -6.62 0.44 -6.96
C ALA A 89 -7.75 -0.50 -6.50
N PRO A 90 -8.99 -0.36 -7.02
CA PRO A 90 -10.09 -1.26 -6.68
C PRO A 90 -9.75 -2.73 -6.96
N ALA A 91 -10.16 -3.62 -6.07
CA ALA A 91 -9.98 -5.05 -6.28
C ALA A 91 -10.85 -5.55 -7.43
N ARG A 92 -10.25 -6.31 -8.35
CA ARG A 92 -10.95 -6.84 -9.54
C ARG A 92 -11.62 -8.18 -9.29
N ASP A 93 -11.11 -8.91 -8.31
CA ASP A 93 -11.56 -10.24 -7.93
C ASP A 93 -11.32 -10.48 -6.43
N GLU A 94 -11.82 -11.63 -5.95
CA GLU A 94 -11.68 -12.03 -4.56
C GLU A 94 -10.22 -12.21 -4.13
N ALA A 95 -9.31 -12.55 -5.05
CA ALA A 95 -7.90 -12.77 -4.72
C ALA A 95 -7.17 -11.45 -4.44
N GLU A 96 -7.48 -10.38 -5.19
CA GLU A 96 -7.01 -9.03 -4.89
C GLU A 96 -7.62 -8.49 -3.59
N LEU A 97 -8.90 -8.80 -3.30
CA LEU A 97 -9.52 -8.43 -2.02
C LEU A 97 -8.84 -9.13 -0.83
N GLU A 98 -8.57 -10.43 -0.96
CA GLU A 98 -7.88 -11.23 0.06
C GLU A 98 -6.50 -10.66 0.40
N GLN A 99 -5.76 -10.14 -0.59
CA GLN A 99 -4.48 -9.46 -0.35
C GLN A 99 -4.65 -8.22 0.53
N LYS A 100 -5.69 -7.41 0.33
CA LYS A 100 -5.98 -6.24 1.17
C LYS A 100 -6.38 -6.65 2.58
N ILE A 101 -7.18 -7.72 2.73
CA ILE A 101 -7.51 -8.32 4.03
C ILE A 101 -6.23 -8.72 4.75
N GLN A 102 -5.34 -9.46 4.09
CA GLN A 102 -4.09 -9.92 4.67
C GLN A 102 -3.17 -8.76 5.08
N ILE A 103 -3.10 -7.69 4.28
CA ILE A 103 -2.36 -6.47 4.63
C ILE A 103 -2.94 -5.84 5.90
N TYR A 104 -4.26 -5.62 5.92
CA TYR A 104 -4.94 -5.00 7.06
C TYR A 104 -4.72 -5.81 8.33
N GLU A 105 -4.93 -7.12 8.30
CA GLU A 105 -4.77 -7.99 9.45
C GLU A 105 -3.34 -7.94 9.97
N MET A 106 -2.36 -8.17 9.09
CA MET A 106 -0.96 -8.19 9.49
C MET A 106 -0.55 -6.86 10.11
N MET A 107 -0.91 -5.72 9.49
CA MET A 107 -0.55 -4.40 10.00
C MET A 107 -1.28 -4.05 11.30
N SER A 108 -2.53 -4.48 11.46
CA SER A 108 -3.33 -4.18 12.66
C SER A 108 -2.83 -4.92 13.90
N PHE A 109 -2.22 -6.08 13.73
CA PHE A 109 -1.65 -6.86 14.83
C PHE A 109 -0.17 -6.55 15.12
N LEU A 110 0.51 -5.73 14.29
CA LEU A 110 1.88 -5.31 14.56
C LEU A 110 1.92 -4.33 15.75
N PRO A 111 2.72 -4.61 16.80
CA PRO A 111 2.78 -3.76 17.99
C PRO A 111 3.12 -2.30 17.66
N GLY A 112 2.25 -1.37 18.06
CA GLY A 112 2.43 0.07 17.85
C GLY A 112 2.24 0.55 16.41
N GLU A 113 1.90 -0.31 15.45
CA GLU A 113 1.73 0.11 14.05
C GLU A 113 0.53 1.05 13.87
N MET A 114 -0.58 0.76 14.55
CA MET A 114 -1.80 1.60 14.55
C MET A 114 -1.59 2.99 15.18
N GLU A 115 -0.55 3.15 16.01
CA GLU A 115 -0.15 4.41 16.63
C GLU A 115 0.80 5.19 15.71
N ARG A 116 1.71 4.49 15.02
CA ARG A 116 2.72 5.08 14.13
C ARG A 116 2.17 5.49 12.77
N SER A 117 1.15 4.80 12.26
CA SER A 117 0.64 5.02 10.90
C SER A 117 -0.88 4.88 10.80
N ARG A 118 -1.46 5.55 9.80
CA ARG A 118 -2.87 5.39 9.40
C ARG A 118 -3.06 4.41 8.25
N THR A 119 -1.98 3.83 7.71
CA THR A 119 -2.04 2.94 6.55
C THR A 119 -3.02 1.78 6.75
N ALA A 120 -2.98 1.08 7.89
CA ALA A 120 -3.90 -0.04 8.15
C ALA A 120 -5.38 0.39 8.08
N SER A 121 -5.74 1.54 8.66
CA SER A 121 -7.10 2.07 8.57
C SER A 121 -7.50 2.47 7.15
N MET A 122 -6.57 2.97 6.34
CA MET A 122 -6.83 3.28 4.93
C MET A 122 -7.04 2.00 4.11
N VAL A 123 -6.24 0.96 4.37
CA VAL A 123 -6.42 -0.36 3.75
C VAL A 123 -7.76 -0.97 4.16
N GLU A 124 -8.12 -0.89 5.44
CA GLU A 124 -9.41 -1.36 5.97
C GLU A 124 -10.59 -0.72 5.20
N LEU A 125 -10.52 0.59 5.01
CA LEU A 125 -11.55 1.33 4.29
C LEU A 125 -11.65 0.88 2.82
N ALA A 126 -10.51 0.76 2.13
CA ALA A 126 -10.48 0.29 0.74
C ALA A 126 -11.06 -1.13 0.60
N MET A 127 -10.64 -2.05 1.46
CA MET A 127 -11.14 -3.42 1.56
C MET A 127 -12.67 -3.46 1.72
N HIS A 128 -13.25 -2.60 2.56
CA HIS A 128 -14.70 -2.54 2.73
C HIS A 128 -15.45 -2.07 1.46
N PHE A 129 -14.90 -1.08 0.74
CA PHE A 129 -15.47 -0.67 -0.54
C PHE A 129 -15.38 -1.77 -1.59
N ASP A 130 -14.21 -2.41 -1.71
CA ASP A 130 -14.01 -3.53 -2.63
C ASP A 130 -14.93 -4.71 -2.33
N GLY A 131 -15.12 -5.03 -1.05
CA GLY A 131 -16.08 -6.05 -0.62
C GLY A 131 -17.49 -5.73 -1.10
N VAL A 132 -17.95 -4.50 -0.92
CA VAL A 132 -19.28 -4.07 -1.43
C VAL A 132 -19.37 -4.19 -2.95
N ASP A 133 -18.35 -3.76 -3.69
CA ASP A 133 -18.33 -3.80 -5.15
C ASP A 133 -18.32 -5.25 -5.69
N LEU A 134 -17.69 -6.18 -4.96
CA LEU A 134 -17.68 -7.62 -5.26
C LEU A 134 -18.91 -8.37 -4.71
N GLY A 135 -19.81 -7.70 -3.99
CA GLY A 135 -20.98 -8.34 -3.37
C GLY A 135 -20.64 -9.21 -2.14
N ILE A 136 -19.48 -8.96 -1.51
CA ILE A 136 -18.98 -9.66 -0.33
C ILE A 136 -19.15 -8.78 0.91
N GLU A 137 -19.94 -9.26 1.87
CA GLU A 137 -20.09 -8.57 3.15
C GLU A 137 -18.93 -8.94 4.10
N LEU A 138 -18.02 -7.99 4.32
CA LEU A 138 -16.92 -8.15 5.27
C LEU A 138 -17.36 -7.81 6.70
N ARG A 139 -17.04 -8.69 7.65
CA ARG A 139 -17.32 -8.50 9.07
C ARG A 139 -16.04 -8.73 9.87
N LYS A 140 -15.81 -7.92 10.90
CA LYS A 140 -14.75 -8.20 11.86
C LYS A 140 -15.04 -9.53 12.55
N ALA A 141 -14.13 -10.49 12.43
CA ALA A 141 -14.17 -11.69 13.23
C ALA A 141 -14.11 -11.30 14.71
N ARG A 142 -14.96 -11.93 15.54
CA ARG A 142 -14.80 -11.81 17.00
C ARG A 142 -13.52 -12.54 17.38
N TYR A 143 -12.58 -11.81 17.98
CA TYR A 143 -11.40 -12.42 18.56
C TYR A 143 -11.82 -13.05 19.90
N ASP A 144 -12.15 -14.34 19.88
CA ASP A 144 -12.24 -15.11 21.12
C ASP A 144 -10.81 -15.29 21.62
N ALA A 145 -10.36 -14.39 22.49
CA ALA A 145 -9.22 -14.67 23.33
C ALA A 145 -9.59 -15.92 24.13
N GLY A 146 -9.03 -17.07 23.74
CA GLY A 146 -9.18 -18.32 24.48
C GLY A 146 -8.86 -18.10 25.97
N PRO A 147 -9.28 -19.01 26.86
CA PRO A 147 -9.22 -18.82 28.30
C PRO A 147 -7.76 -18.66 28.77
N GLY A 148 -7.28 -17.42 28.81
CA GLY A 148 -5.87 -17.10 29.06
C GLY A 148 -5.52 -15.62 29.01
N GLY A 149 -6.50 -14.71 28.88
CA GLY A 149 -6.27 -13.27 29.07
C GLY A 149 -5.90 -12.98 30.52
N VAL A 150 -4.61 -12.96 30.83
CA VAL A 150 -4.09 -12.43 32.10
C VAL A 150 -4.02 -10.91 31.97
N GLN A 151 -4.57 -10.25 32.99
CA GLN A 151 -4.71 -8.80 33.16
C GLN A 151 -3.39 -8.03 33.07
#